data_AF-A0AAV0EVG8-F1
#
_entry.id   AF-A0AAV0EVG8-F1
#
_cell.length_a   1.000
_cell.length_b   1.000
_cell.length_c   1.000
_cell.angle_alpha   90.00
_cell.angle_beta   90.00
_cell.angle_gamma   90.00
#
_symmetry.space_group_name_H-M   'P 1'
#
loop_
_entity.id
_entity.type
_entity.pdbx_description
1 polymer ?
#
loop_
_entity_poly.entity_id
_entity_poly.type
_entity_poly.pdbx_seq_one_letter_code
_entity_poly.pdbx_strand_id
1 'polypeptide(L)'
;MDRWTGILKVPLYTSSIKTYYRVAASLRLSPSPNTFAVPAANAIFFSGDRVEGSGNPVVERLSDLQRVAEILISKFGDTTNAWVVEPPIFNGPFGVYKDFIPSINDSGEPKVYDAKEFPASSSIVLLLWNCLKEAKNVTAGKKLKQPFTAEVSTLPSYDKPRTILLGFSKGGIILNQLLAELALSPAHSPEDKDPQANKDEIIPTSKESFLNSIAEFHYVDVGLNSKGAYITDQDVFDKISERFDTGAPGIRFFLHGTPRQWNDVRRSWIRKEKDELFRLLKGVAHRNMGRLHISERLYFGNMPPDLQMHFEIIERLDVS
;
A
#
# COMPACT_ATOMS: atom_id res chain seq x y z
N MET A 1 -9.30 -17.39 13.06
CA MET A 1 -10.14 -17.41 11.83
C MET A 1 -9.27 -17.90 10.71
N ASP A 2 -9.75 -18.83 9.89
CA ASP A 2 -8.94 -19.39 8.82
C ASP A 2 -8.68 -18.35 7.72
N ARG A 3 -7.48 -18.43 7.13
CA ARG A 3 -7.02 -17.52 6.08
C ARG A 3 -6.46 -18.33 4.92
N TRP A 4 -6.66 -17.84 3.72
CA TRP A 4 -5.93 -18.28 2.56
C TRP A 4 -4.70 -17.40 2.39
N THR A 5 -3.52 -18.01 2.28
CA THR A 5 -2.27 -17.30 1.99
C THR A 5 -1.62 -17.92 0.76
N GLY A 6 -1.09 -17.08 -0.12
CA GLY A 6 -0.36 -17.54 -1.29
C GLY A 6 0.24 -16.41 -2.12
N ILE A 7 1.15 -16.77 -3.03
CA ILE A 7 1.68 -15.86 -4.05
C ILE A 7 0.87 -16.03 -5.32
N LEU A 8 0.28 -14.95 -5.78
CA LEU A 8 -0.45 -14.85 -7.03
C LEU A 8 0.47 -14.27 -8.10
N LYS A 9 0.41 -14.83 -9.30
CA LYS A 9 1.09 -14.31 -10.48
C LYS A 9 0.03 -13.91 -11.51
N VAL A 10 -0.28 -12.62 -11.59
CA VAL A 10 -1.37 -12.12 -12.41
C VAL A 10 -0.90 -11.07 -13.42
N PRO A 11 -1.41 -11.06 -14.66
CA PRO A 11 -1.19 -9.94 -15.56
C PRO A 11 -1.98 -8.73 -15.04
N LEU A 12 -1.53 -7.52 -15.36
CA LEU A 12 -2.33 -6.32 -15.10
C LEU A 12 -3.40 -6.14 -16.18
N TYR A 13 -2.97 -6.07 -17.44
CA TYR A 13 -3.85 -6.02 -18.60
C TYR A 13 -3.86 -7.38 -19.31
N THR A 14 -5.04 -7.85 -19.69
CA THR A 14 -5.24 -9.15 -20.38
C THR A 14 -4.50 -9.26 -21.71
N SER A 15 -4.22 -8.12 -22.36
CA SER A 15 -3.45 -8.02 -23.61
C SER A 15 -1.92 -8.07 -23.39
N SER A 16 -1.43 -7.88 -22.16
CA SER A 16 -0.01 -7.89 -21.83
C SER A 16 0.45 -9.31 -21.49
N ILE A 17 0.87 -10.06 -22.52
CA ILE A 17 1.28 -11.47 -22.37
C ILE A 17 2.66 -11.60 -21.68
N LYS A 18 3.42 -10.50 -21.52
CA LYS A 18 4.84 -10.57 -21.13
C LYS A 18 5.17 -10.08 -19.72
N THR A 19 4.28 -9.36 -19.04
CA THR A 19 4.57 -8.79 -17.72
C THR A 19 3.52 -9.26 -16.70
N TYR A 20 4.00 -9.81 -15.58
CA TYR A 20 3.14 -10.31 -14.51
C TYR A 20 3.56 -9.67 -13.20
N TYR A 21 2.56 -9.39 -12.36
CA TYR A 21 2.75 -9.00 -10.98
C TYR A 21 2.82 -10.23 -10.11
N ARG A 22 3.80 -10.26 -9.21
CA ARG A 22 3.83 -11.17 -8.07
C ARG A 22 3.22 -10.44 -6.89
N VAL A 23 2.14 -11.00 -6.35
CA VAL A 23 1.44 -10.45 -5.19
C VAL A 23 1.28 -11.54 -4.15
N ALA A 24 1.92 -11.40 -2.99
CA ALA A 24 1.55 -12.25 -1.85
C ALA A 24 0.28 -11.71 -1.23
N ALA A 25 -0.70 -12.58 -1.04
CA ALA A 25 -1.99 -12.22 -0.49
C ALA A 25 -2.28 -13.10 0.73
N SER A 26 -2.83 -12.50 1.78
CA SER A 26 -3.42 -13.19 2.92
C SER A 26 -4.85 -12.72 3.08
N LEU A 27 -5.81 -13.58 2.73
CA LEU A 27 -7.24 -13.27 2.62
C LEU A 27 -8.05 -14.04 3.66
N ARG A 28 -9.00 -13.36 4.28
CA ARG A 28 -9.93 -13.97 5.24
C ARG A 28 -10.87 -14.94 4.55
N LEU A 29 -10.95 -16.17 5.06
CA LEU A 29 -11.98 -17.12 4.62
C LEU A 29 -13.29 -16.81 5.35
N SER A 30 -14.40 -16.98 4.64
CA SER A 30 -15.73 -16.96 5.25
C SER A 30 -16.06 -18.34 5.83
N PRO A 31 -17.04 -18.45 6.75
CA PRO A 31 -17.56 -19.73 7.21
C PRO A 31 -18.15 -20.59 6.07
N SER A 32 -18.61 -19.96 4.99
CA SER A 32 -19.06 -20.65 3.78
C SER A 32 -17.86 -21.26 3.03
N PRO A 33 -17.98 -22.51 2.53
CA PRO A 33 -16.89 -23.19 1.84
C PRO A 33 -16.38 -22.41 0.63
N ASN A 34 -15.05 -22.29 0.52
CA ASN A 34 -14.34 -21.72 -0.63
C ASN A 34 -14.71 -20.26 -0.97
N THR A 35 -15.25 -19.50 0.00
CA THR A 35 -15.53 -18.07 -0.17
C THR A 35 -14.70 -17.24 0.81
N PHE A 36 -14.47 -15.98 0.43
CA PHE A 36 -13.72 -15.03 1.24
C PHE A 36 -14.68 -14.10 2.00
N ALA A 37 -14.29 -13.71 3.21
CA ALA A 37 -15.04 -12.78 4.03
C ALA A 37 -14.66 -11.32 3.70
N VAL A 38 -15.62 -10.41 3.84
CA VAL A 38 -15.37 -8.96 3.78
C VAL A 38 -14.42 -8.56 4.91
N PRO A 39 -13.27 -7.92 4.62
CA PRO A 39 -12.35 -7.47 5.65
C PRO A 39 -12.81 -6.12 6.23
N ALA A 40 -12.33 -5.78 7.43
CA ALA A 40 -12.42 -4.42 7.94
C ALA A 40 -11.52 -3.45 7.14
N ALA A 41 -10.40 -3.97 6.65
CA ALA A 41 -9.40 -3.19 5.94
C ALA A 41 -8.63 -4.03 4.90
N ASN A 42 -8.11 -3.38 3.86
CA ASN A 42 -7.10 -3.91 2.97
C ASN A 42 -5.78 -3.17 3.20
N ALA A 43 -4.76 -3.88 3.71
CA ALA A 43 -3.39 -3.39 3.80
C ALA A 43 -2.63 -3.75 2.52
N ILE A 44 -2.17 -2.75 1.78
CA ILE A 44 -1.47 -2.91 0.50
C ILE A 44 -0.06 -2.38 0.66
N PHE A 45 0.92 -3.26 0.52
CA PHE A 45 2.33 -2.97 0.67
C PHE A 45 3.04 -3.05 -0.68
N PHE A 46 3.68 -1.96 -1.09
CA PHE A 46 4.52 -1.90 -2.28
C PHE A 46 5.98 -2.07 -1.89
N SER A 47 6.61 -3.10 -2.43
CA SER A 47 8.01 -3.43 -2.15
C SER A 47 8.98 -2.53 -2.93
N GLY A 48 10.24 -2.53 -2.51
CA GLY A 48 11.29 -1.72 -3.10
C GLY A 48 12.18 -2.44 -4.10
N ASP A 49 13.43 -2.00 -4.14
CA ASP A 49 14.50 -2.66 -4.88
C ASP A 49 14.82 -4.03 -4.29
N ARG A 50 15.28 -4.95 -5.14
CA ARG A 50 15.74 -6.26 -4.72
C ARG A 50 17.17 -6.19 -4.19
N VAL A 51 17.39 -6.93 -3.11
CA VAL A 51 18.69 -7.12 -2.49
C VAL A 51 18.93 -8.62 -2.24
N GLU A 52 18.33 -9.47 -3.07
CA GLU A 52 18.46 -10.94 -3.00
C GLU A 52 19.94 -11.36 -3.11
N GLY A 53 20.32 -12.41 -2.37
CA GLY A 53 21.69 -12.92 -2.36
C GLY A 53 22.66 -12.06 -1.54
N SER A 54 22.13 -11.25 -0.62
CA SER A 54 22.92 -10.47 0.34
C SER A 54 23.68 -11.33 1.34
N GLY A 55 23.19 -12.55 1.59
CA GLY A 55 23.69 -13.43 2.66
C GLY A 55 23.30 -12.98 4.07
N ASN A 56 22.60 -11.85 4.21
CA ASN A 56 22.09 -11.39 5.50
C ASN A 56 20.73 -12.04 5.78
N PRO A 57 20.58 -12.86 6.83
CA PRO A 57 19.37 -13.63 7.09
C PRO A 57 18.13 -12.76 7.35
N VAL A 58 18.29 -11.54 7.86
CA VAL A 58 17.18 -10.60 8.08
C VAL A 58 16.71 -10.02 6.75
N VAL A 59 17.64 -9.64 5.87
CA VAL A 59 17.32 -9.11 4.54
C VAL A 59 16.63 -10.16 3.68
N GLU A 60 17.15 -11.40 3.65
CA GLU A 60 16.52 -12.49 2.89
C GLU A 60 15.11 -12.80 3.40
N ARG A 61 14.95 -12.89 4.74
CA ARG A 61 13.63 -13.12 5.37
C ARG A 61 12.63 -12.02 5.03
N LEU A 62 13.06 -10.77 5.02
CA LEU A 62 12.18 -9.60 4.80
C LEU A 62 12.06 -9.19 3.34
N SER A 63 12.77 -9.87 2.45
CA SER A 63 12.53 -9.84 1.01
C SER A 63 11.45 -10.85 0.59
N ASP A 64 11.12 -11.83 1.43
CA ASP A 64 10.05 -12.79 1.16
C ASP A 64 8.66 -12.15 1.28
N LEU A 65 7.91 -12.16 0.17
CA LEU A 65 6.61 -11.50 0.08
C LEU A 65 5.57 -12.10 1.04
N GLN A 66 5.57 -13.42 1.25
CA GLN A 66 4.62 -14.06 2.16
C GLN A 66 4.94 -13.69 3.60
N ARG A 67 6.22 -13.64 3.96
CA ARG A 67 6.66 -13.22 5.28
C ARG A 67 6.26 -11.78 5.59
N VAL A 68 6.39 -10.87 4.62
CA VAL A 68 5.89 -9.50 4.75
C VAL A 68 4.37 -9.50 4.94
N ALA A 69 3.62 -10.31 4.20
CA ALA A 69 2.17 -10.42 4.36
C ALA A 69 1.76 -10.89 5.77
N GLU A 70 2.47 -11.89 6.32
CA GLU A 70 2.29 -12.35 7.71
C GLU A 70 2.54 -11.24 8.72
N ILE A 71 3.62 -10.47 8.53
CA ILE A 71 3.94 -9.33 9.39
C ILE A 71 2.79 -8.31 9.35
N LEU A 72 2.26 -7.97 8.17
CA LEU A 72 1.13 -7.04 8.06
C LEU A 72 -0.10 -7.54 8.82
N ILE A 73 -0.44 -8.82 8.72
CA ILE A 73 -1.55 -9.40 9.50
C ILE A 73 -1.29 -9.31 11.00
N SER A 74 -0.06 -9.60 11.46
CA SER A 74 0.29 -9.48 12.87
C SER A 74 0.18 -8.03 13.42
N LYS A 75 0.34 -7.03 12.54
CA LYS A 75 0.31 -5.61 12.90
C LYS A 75 -1.10 -5.02 12.83
N PHE A 76 -1.85 -5.32 11.78
CA PHE A 76 -3.17 -4.75 11.52
C PHE A 76 -4.34 -5.64 11.94
N GLY A 77 -4.06 -6.84 12.46
CA GLY A 77 -5.04 -7.75 13.03
C GLY A 77 -5.79 -8.63 12.03
N ASP A 78 -6.48 -9.63 12.57
CA ASP A 78 -7.11 -10.71 11.81
C ASP A 78 -8.31 -10.28 10.94
N THR A 79 -8.84 -9.08 11.16
CA THR A 79 -9.93 -8.51 10.34
C THR A 79 -9.42 -7.85 9.06
N THR A 80 -8.11 -7.71 8.90
CA THR A 80 -7.48 -7.06 7.74
C THR A 80 -7.09 -8.11 6.70
N ASN A 81 -7.20 -7.79 5.40
CA ASN A 81 -6.55 -8.52 4.31
C ASN A 81 -5.20 -7.87 3.99
N ALA A 82 -4.19 -8.66 3.64
CA ALA A 82 -2.88 -8.16 3.26
C ALA A 82 -2.56 -8.47 1.79
N TRP A 83 -2.00 -7.49 1.09
CA TRP A 83 -1.56 -7.56 -0.30
C TRP A 83 -0.14 -7.00 -0.40
N VAL A 84 0.86 -7.84 -0.66
CA VAL A 84 2.26 -7.42 -0.82
C VAL A 84 2.61 -7.49 -2.29
N VAL A 85 2.73 -6.32 -2.90
CA VAL A 85 2.99 -6.13 -4.33
C VAL A 85 4.50 -5.96 -4.53
N GLU A 86 5.06 -6.80 -5.39
CA GLU A 86 6.42 -6.66 -5.87
C GLU A 86 6.46 -5.84 -7.17
N PRO A 87 7.55 -5.10 -7.47
CA PRO A 87 7.77 -4.58 -8.80
C PRO A 87 7.64 -5.68 -9.87
N PRO A 88 6.93 -5.44 -10.98
CA PRO A 88 6.70 -6.45 -12.01
C PRO A 88 7.96 -6.72 -12.86
N ILE A 89 8.88 -5.76 -12.88
CA ILE A 89 10.11 -5.78 -13.67
C ILE A 89 11.23 -5.20 -12.81
N PHE A 90 12.42 -5.76 -12.99
CA PHE A 90 13.65 -5.25 -12.38
C PHE A 90 14.68 -4.95 -13.48
N ASN A 91 15.37 -3.81 -13.34
CA ASN A 91 16.57 -3.52 -14.11
C ASN A 91 17.78 -3.61 -13.17
N GLY A 92 18.48 -4.75 -13.21
CA GLY A 92 19.41 -5.11 -12.15
C GLY A 92 18.67 -5.24 -10.80
N PRO A 93 19.11 -4.55 -9.73
CA PRO A 93 18.39 -4.56 -8.45
C PRO A 93 17.18 -3.61 -8.43
N PHE A 94 17.06 -2.72 -9.41
CA PHE A 94 16.10 -1.62 -9.35
C PHE A 94 14.70 -2.05 -9.77
N GLY A 95 13.72 -1.91 -8.87
CA GLY A 95 12.31 -2.20 -9.16
C GLY A 95 11.68 -1.14 -10.06
N VAL A 96 10.81 -1.55 -10.99
CA VAL A 96 10.24 -0.64 -12.00
C VAL A 96 8.70 -0.74 -12.02
N TYR A 97 8.01 0.30 -11.51
CA TYR A 97 6.54 0.39 -11.43
C TYR A 97 5.91 1.20 -12.58
N LYS A 98 6.22 0.83 -13.83
CA LYS A 98 5.79 1.59 -15.03
C LYS A 98 4.28 1.71 -15.22
N ASP A 99 3.50 0.77 -14.69
CA ASP A 99 2.04 0.80 -14.88
C ASP A 99 1.33 1.70 -13.86
N PHE A 100 2.04 2.16 -12.83
CA PHE A 100 1.49 3.07 -11.81
C PHE A 100 2.02 4.50 -11.97
N ILE A 101 3.24 4.66 -12.48
CA ILE A 101 3.91 5.95 -12.63
C ILE A 101 4.09 6.25 -14.12
N PRO A 102 3.45 7.30 -14.67
CA PRO A 102 3.46 7.59 -16.11
C PRO A 102 4.85 7.83 -16.70
N SER A 103 5.77 8.39 -15.91
CA SER A 103 7.09 8.81 -16.38
C SER A 103 8.18 8.39 -15.40
N ILE A 104 8.91 7.35 -15.77
CA ILE A 104 10.05 6.82 -15.02
C ILE A 104 11.30 6.69 -15.89
N ASN A 105 12.47 6.68 -15.26
CA ASN A 105 13.73 6.31 -15.93
C ASN A 105 13.96 4.78 -15.89
N ASP A 106 15.07 4.33 -16.47
CA ASP A 106 15.41 2.90 -16.55
C ASP A 106 15.67 2.25 -15.18
N SER A 107 15.93 3.04 -14.13
CA SER A 107 16.07 2.58 -12.74
C SER A 107 14.76 2.65 -11.96
N GLY A 108 13.64 2.93 -12.64
CA GLY A 108 12.32 3.02 -12.04
C GLY A 108 12.08 4.29 -11.21
N GLU A 109 12.92 5.32 -11.37
CA GLU A 109 12.75 6.57 -10.62
C GLU A 109 11.79 7.52 -11.35
N PRO A 110 10.85 8.15 -10.61
CA PRO A 110 9.86 9.06 -11.18
C PRO A 110 10.51 10.36 -11.66
N LYS A 111 10.12 10.84 -12.84
CA LYS A 111 10.46 12.19 -13.30
C LYS A 111 9.46 13.21 -12.78
N VAL A 112 8.20 12.82 -12.69
CA VAL A 112 7.07 13.63 -12.23
C VAL A 112 5.99 12.69 -11.68
N TYR A 113 5.24 13.18 -10.69
CA TYR A 113 3.99 12.56 -10.25
C TYR A 113 2.85 13.26 -10.98
N ASP A 114 2.23 12.56 -11.93
CA ASP A 114 1.16 13.11 -12.77
C ASP A 114 -0.13 12.34 -12.52
N ALA A 115 -1.09 13.02 -11.90
CA ALA A 115 -2.39 12.48 -11.55
C ALA A 115 -3.35 12.34 -12.73
N LYS A 116 -2.99 12.85 -13.92
CA LYS A 116 -3.81 12.73 -15.12
C LYS A 116 -4.06 11.27 -15.45
N GLU A 117 -5.32 10.92 -15.74
CA GLU A 117 -5.78 9.56 -16.04
C GLU A 117 -5.72 8.55 -14.88
N PHE A 118 -5.34 8.99 -13.67
CA PHE A 118 -5.38 8.15 -12.46
C PHE A 118 -4.64 6.81 -12.60
N PRO A 119 -3.36 6.82 -13.02
CA PRO A 119 -2.62 5.63 -13.38
C PRO A 119 -2.45 4.65 -12.22
N ALA A 120 -2.10 5.12 -11.02
CA ALA A 120 -1.86 4.24 -9.89
C ALA A 120 -3.16 3.65 -9.33
N SER A 121 -4.18 4.46 -9.05
CA SER A 121 -5.44 3.96 -8.48
C SER A 121 -6.17 3.00 -9.44
N SER A 122 -6.20 3.32 -10.74
CA SER A 122 -6.79 2.43 -11.76
C SER A 122 -6.04 1.09 -11.85
N SER A 123 -4.71 1.14 -11.87
CA SER A 123 -3.87 -0.06 -11.91
C SER A 123 -3.99 -0.90 -10.63
N ILE A 124 -4.10 -0.29 -9.46
CA ILE A 124 -4.29 -1.02 -8.19
C ILE A 124 -5.64 -1.75 -8.18
N VAL A 125 -6.73 -1.07 -8.54
CA VAL A 125 -8.07 -1.69 -8.60
C VAL A 125 -8.06 -2.89 -9.53
N LEU A 126 -7.49 -2.73 -10.73
CA LEU A 126 -7.39 -3.81 -11.70
C LEU A 126 -6.50 -4.97 -11.19
N LEU A 127 -5.37 -4.66 -10.56
CA LEU A 127 -4.46 -5.65 -9.99
C LEU A 127 -5.14 -6.46 -8.88
N LEU A 128 -5.79 -5.78 -7.93
CA LEU A 128 -6.52 -6.42 -6.83
C LEU A 128 -7.66 -7.29 -7.36
N TRP A 129 -8.39 -6.83 -8.38
CA TRP A 129 -9.45 -7.60 -9.02
C TRP A 129 -8.91 -8.88 -9.66
N ASN A 130 -7.83 -8.78 -10.43
CA ASN A 130 -7.16 -9.95 -11.02
C ASN A 130 -6.66 -10.92 -9.95
N CYS A 131 -6.07 -10.41 -8.86
CA CYS A 131 -5.61 -11.22 -7.73
C CYS A 131 -6.78 -11.94 -7.04
N LEU A 132 -7.87 -11.23 -6.74
CA LEU A 132 -9.03 -11.83 -6.08
C LEU A 132 -9.69 -12.90 -6.97
N LYS A 133 -9.78 -12.66 -8.28
CA LYS A 133 -10.24 -13.65 -9.25
C LYS A 133 -9.37 -14.91 -9.24
N GLU A 134 -8.05 -14.74 -9.28
CA GLU A 134 -7.11 -15.87 -9.26
C GLU A 134 -7.16 -16.64 -7.93
N ALA A 135 -7.22 -15.94 -6.80
CA ALA A 135 -7.35 -16.57 -5.48
C ALA A 135 -8.64 -17.41 -5.37
N LYS A 136 -9.77 -16.91 -5.92
CA LYS A 136 -11.03 -17.67 -5.98
C LYS A 136 -10.89 -18.94 -6.83
N ASN A 137 -10.23 -18.86 -7.98
CA ASN A 137 -9.99 -20.02 -8.85
C ASN A 137 -9.13 -21.09 -8.15
N VAL A 138 -8.03 -20.67 -7.52
CA VAL A 138 -7.12 -21.57 -6.78
C VAL A 138 -7.83 -22.24 -5.61
N THR A 139 -8.69 -21.51 -4.90
CA THR A 139 -9.45 -22.04 -3.75
C THR A 139 -10.54 -23.01 -4.18
N ALA A 140 -11.27 -22.71 -5.26
CA ALA A 140 -12.30 -23.60 -5.81
C ALA A 140 -11.72 -24.93 -6.34
N GLY A 141 -10.50 -24.90 -6.92
CA GLY A 141 -9.81 -26.10 -7.41
C GLY A 141 -9.30 -27.03 -6.30
N LYS A 142 -9.11 -26.51 -5.08
CA LYS A 142 -8.75 -27.31 -3.90
C LYS A 142 -10.04 -27.68 -3.15
N LYS A 143 -10.56 -28.90 -3.35
CA LYS A 143 -11.54 -29.49 -2.40
C LYS A 143 -10.87 -29.61 -1.03
N LEU A 144 -10.99 -28.58 -0.19
CA LEU A 144 -10.58 -28.64 1.21
C LEU A 144 -11.46 -29.70 1.89
N LYS A 145 -10.89 -30.89 2.11
CA LYS A 145 -11.51 -31.96 2.88
C LYS A 145 -11.39 -31.61 4.35
N GLN A 146 -12.39 -30.93 4.92
CA GLN A 146 -12.70 -31.01 6.34
C GLN A 146 -14.17 -30.61 6.59
N PRO A 147 -14.91 -31.35 7.44
CA PRO A 147 -16.27 -30.98 7.81
C PRO A 147 -16.21 -29.81 8.79
N PHE A 148 -16.67 -28.63 8.35
CA PHE A 148 -16.72 -27.44 9.20
C PHE A 148 -18.00 -27.47 10.03
N THR A 149 -17.88 -27.54 11.36
CA THR A 149 -18.98 -27.26 12.28
C THR A 149 -19.18 -25.75 12.34
N ALA A 150 -20.33 -25.29 11.85
CA ALA A 150 -20.69 -23.89 11.82
C ALA A 150 -21.00 -23.38 13.24
N GLU A 151 -20.04 -22.70 13.87
CA GLU A 151 -20.37 -21.76 14.94
C GLU A 151 -20.75 -20.43 14.29
N VAL A 152 -21.99 -20.00 14.52
CA VAL A 152 -22.53 -18.72 14.04
C VAL A 152 -21.86 -17.60 14.84
N SER A 153 -20.66 -17.20 14.44
CA SER A 153 -20.07 -15.94 14.87
C SER A 153 -20.64 -14.82 14.01
N THR A 154 -21.50 -13.99 14.60
CA THR A 154 -21.96 -12.72 14.04
C THR A 154 -20.75 -11.78 13.92
N LEU A 155 -20.03 -11.87 12.81
CA LEU A 155 -18.99 -10.93 12.46
C LEU A 155 -19.60 -9.53 12.28
N PRO A 156 -18.96 -8.46 12.80
CA PRO A 156 -19.41 -7.11 12.53
C PRO A 156 -19.42 -6.87 11.01
N SER A 157 -20.58 -6.49 10.48
CA SER A 157 -20.71 -5.98 9.13
C SER A 157 -20.09 -4.58 9.12
N TYR A 158 -19.01 -4.42 8.36
CA TYR A 158 -18.41 -3.12 8.10
C TYR A 158 -19.12 -2.51 6.89
N ASP A 159 -19.38 -1.20 6.91
CA ASP A 159 -20.10 -0.54 5.81
C ASP A 159 -19.30 -0.63 4.49
N LYS A 160 -17.98 -0.42 4.53
CA LYS A 160 -17.01 -0.71 3.44
C LYS A 160 -15.59 -0.92 4.02
N PRO A 161 -14.74 -1.79 3.45
CA PRO A 161 -13.35 -1.93 3.92
C PRO A 161 -12.53 -0.66 3.68
N ARG A 162 -11.77 -0.21 4.69
CA ARG A 162 -10.79 0.87 4.52
C ARG A 162 -9.51 0.39 3.85
N THR A 163 -8.76 1.28 3.22
CA THR A 163 -7.47 0.99 2.58
C THR A 163 -6.32 1.58 3.39
N ILE A 164 -5.32 0.76 3.66
CA ILE A 164 -4.07 1.12 4.35
C ILE A 164 -2.94 0.90 3.34
N LEU A 165 -2.22 1.96 2.99
CA LEU A 165 -1.15 1.91 1.99
C LEU A 165 0.21 1.96 2.67
N LEU A 166 1.10 1.05 2.30
CA LEU A 166 2.48 1.02 2.76
C LEU A 166 3.42 1.03 1.55
N GLY A 167 4.36 1.96 1.53
CA GLY A 167 5.38 2.05 0.49
C GLY A 167 6.74 1.86 1.11
N PHE A 168 7.36 0.71 0.84
CA PHE A 168 8.69 0.39 1.36
C PHE A 168 9.78 0.73 0.36
N SER A 169 10.81 1.46 0.80
CA SER A 169 11.96 1.80 -0.06
C SER A 169 11.47 2.50 -1.33
N LYS A 170 11.70 1.92 -2.53
CA LYS A 170 11.16 2.44 -3.79
C LYS A 170 9.63 2.43 -3.87
N GLY A 171 8.94 1.54 -3.16
CA GLY A 171 7.48 1.47 -3.14
C GLY A 171 6.80 2.77 -2.68
N GLY A 172 7.52 3.65 -1.99
CA GLY A 172 7.04 4.99 -1.62
C GLY A 172 6.63 5.88 -2.80
N ILE A 173 7.16 5.64 -4.01
CA ILE A 173 6.77 6.42 -5.19
C ILE A 173 5.32 6.18 -5.59
N ILE A 174 4.78 4.99 -5.31
CA ILE A 174 3.36 4.69 -5.54
C ILE A 174 2.48 5.53 -4.62
N LEU A 175 2.90 5.72 -3.37
CA LEU A 175 2.17 6.53 -2.40
C LEU A 175 2.15 8.00 -2.82
N ASN A 176 3.28 8.53 -3.30
CA ASN A 176 3.35 9.89 -3.84
C ASN A 176 2.42 10.09 -5.04
N GLN A 177 2.40 9.13 -5.96
CA GLN A 177 1.50 9.15 -7.12
C GLN A 177 0.03 9.08 -6.70
N LEU A 178 -0.31 8.19 -5.76
CA LEU A 178 -1.67 8.11 -5.21
C LEU A 178 -2.08 9.37 -4.47
N LEU A 179 -1.14 10.07 -3.83
CA LEU A 179 -1.42 11.34 -3.18
C LEU A 179 -1.75 12.43 -4.19
N ALA A 180 -1.03 12.48 -5.32
CA ALA A 180 -1.34 13.36 -6.43
C ALA A 180 -2.72 13.05 -7.04
N GLU A 181 -3.05 11.77 -7.23
CA GLU A 181 -4.35 11.32 -7.72
C GLU A 181 -5.49 11.64 -6.76
N LEU A 182 -5.27 11.42 -5.46
CA LEU A 182 -6.22 11.76 -4.42
C LEU A 182 -6.52 13.26 -4.43
N ALA A 183 -5.52 14.12 -4.63
CA ALA A 183 -5.71 15.56 -4.74
C ALA A 183 -6.61 15.98 -5.93
N LEU A 184 -6.77 15.17 -6.99
CA LEU A 184 -7.67 15.47 -8.11
C LEU A 184 -9.01 14.74 -8.04
N SER A 185 -9.14 13.72 -7.20
CA SER A 185 -10.36 12.94 -7.09
C SER A 185 -11.46 13.71 -6.31
N PRO A 186 -12.74 13.54 -6.67
CA PRO A 186 -13.85 14.14 -5.91
C PRO A 186 -14.02 13.44 -4.55
N ALA A 187 -14.38 14.20 -3.51
CA ALA A 187 -14.61 13.69 -2.15
C ALA A 187 -15.78 12.70 -2.05
N HIS A 188 -16.73 12.76 -2.98
CA HIS A 188 -17.88 11.86 -3.05
C HIS A 188 -17.97 11.20 -4.42
N SER A 189 -18.22 9.89 -4.44
CA SER A 189 -18.58 9.21 -5.67
C SER A 189 -20.08 9.37 -5.95
N PRO A 190 -20.53 9.44 -7.22
CA PRO A 190 -21.96 9.34 -7.55
C PRO A 190 -22.59 8.04 -7.05
N GLU A 191 -21.77 7.00 -6.84
CA GLU A 191 -22.14 5.65 -6.41
C GLU A 191 -22.46 5.57 -4.90
N ASP A 192 -22.05 6.54 -4.08
CA ASP A 192 -22.37 6.60 -2.64
C ASP A 192 -23.84 6.97 -2.35
N LYS A 193 -24.66 7.16 -3.39
CA LYS A 193 -26.10 7.46 -3.28
C LYS A 193 -27.00 6.23 -3.17
N ASP A 194 -26.47 5.02 -3.33
CA ASP A 194 -27.23 3.79 -3.11
C ASP A 194 -26.82 3.13 -1.78
N PRO A 195 -27.65 3.22 -0.72
CA PRO A 195 -27.38 2.63 0.59
C PRO A 195 -27.27 1.09 0.59
N GLN A 196 -27.65 0.44 -0.54
CA GLN A 196 -27.56 -1.01 -0.73
C GLN A 196 -26.41 -1.42 -1.68
N ALA A 197 -25.69 -0.48 -2.30
CA ALA A 197 -24.56 -0.82 -3.14
C ALA A 197 -23.39 -1.39 -2.32
N ASN A 198 -23.25 -2.71 -2.41
CA ASN A 198 -22.03 -3.49 -2.19
C ASN A 198 -21.47 -3.57 -0.76
N LYS A 199 -22.31 -3.97 0.21
CA LYS A 199 -21.85 -4.39 1.56
C LYS A 199 -20.94 -5.63 1.58
N ASP A 200 -20.84 -6.33 0.44
CA ASP A 200 -20.09 -7.59 0.29
C ASP A 200 -18.76 -7.44 -0.49
N GLU A 201 -18.29 -6.21 -0.70
CA GLU A 201 -17.05 -5.96 -1.45
C GLU A 201 -15.80 -6.24 -0.62
N ILE A 202 -14.97 -7.18 -1.08
CA ILE A 202 -13.67 -7.50 -0.47
C ILE A 202 -12.61 -6.44 -0.82
N ILE A 203 -12.73 -5.84 -2.01
CA ILE A 203 -11.82 -4.84 -2.57
C ILE A 203 -12.66 -3.75 -3.25
N PRO A 204 -12.14 -2.51 -3.38
CA PRO A 204 -12.77 -1.47 -4.17
C PRO A 204 -12.93 -1.86 -5.64
N THR A 205 -14.03 -1.45 -6.26
CA THR A 205 -14.39 -1.80 -7.65
C THR A 205 -14.17 -0.66 -8.66
N SER A 206 -13.90 0.55 -8.18
CA SER A 206 -13.60 1.73 -8.99
C SER A 206 -12.40 2.50 -8.41
N LYS A 207 -11.72 3.31 -9.23
CA LYS A 207 -10.61 4.15 -8.76
C LYS A 207 -11.08 5.20 -7.76
N GLU A 208 -12.30 5.73 -7.92
CA GLU A 208 -12.91 6.68 -6.98
C GLU A 208 -13.21 6.02 -5.64
N SER A 209 -13.85 4.83 -5.64
CA SER A 209 -14.10 4.08 -4.40
C SER A 209 -12.78 3.67 -3.73
N PHE A 210 -11.76 3.30 -4.49
CA PHE A 210 -10.42 3.03 -3.97
C PHE A 210 -9.83 4.25 -3.28
N LEU A 211 -9.73 5.40 -3.97
CA LEU A 211 -9.15 6.63 -3.42
C LEU A 211 -9.91 7.10 -2.17
N ASN A 212 -11.24 7.04 -2.18
CA ASN A 212 -12.08 7.43 -1.05
C ASN A 212 -12.02 6.45 0.13
N SER A 213 -11.59 5.20 -0.11
CA SER A 213 -11.37 4.22 0.95
C SER A 213 -10.04 4.40 1.69
N ILE A 214 -9.09 5.18 1.15
CA ILE A 214 -7.76 5.35 1.74
C ILE A 214 -7.88 6.04 3.09
N ALA A 215 -7.49 5.33 4.15
CA ALA A 215 -7.47 5.84 5.51
C ALA A 215 -6.05 6.15 5.98
N GLU A 216 -5.03 5.45 5.46
CA GLU A 216 -3.67 5.49 6.00
C GLU A 216 -2.60 5.42 4.92
N PHE A 217 -1.58 6.25 5.05
CA PHE A 217 -0.33 6.20 4.29
C PHE A 217 0.84 5.93 5.25
N HIS A 218 1.57 4.84 5.02
CA HIS A 218 2.81 4.51 5.71
C HIS A 218 3.97 4.56 4.73
N TYR A 219 4.79 5.60 4.85
CA TYR A 219 6.07 5.67 4.15
C TYR A 219 7.08 4.88 4.99
N VAL A 220 7.53 3.74 4.49
CA VAL A 220 8.42 2.82 5.21
C VAL A 220 9.84 2.88 4.62
N ASP A 221 10.73 3.58 5.32
CA ASP A 221 12.14 3.76 4.94
C ASP A 221 12.34 4.06 3.46
N VAL A 222 11.52 4.99 2.96
CA VAL A 222 11.45 5.36 1.55
C VAL A 222 12.75 6.04 1.12
N GLY A 223 13.23 5.66 -0.06
CA GLY A 223 14.45 6.21 -0.61
C GLY A 223 14.59 5.93 -2.10
N LEU A 224 15.28 6.85 -2.78
CA LEU A 224 15.62 6.79 -4.20
C LEU A 224 17.10 7.18 -4.39
N ASN A 225 17.63 6.97 -5.59
CA ASN A 225 18.97 7.44 -5.96
C ASN A 225 18.93 8.81 -6.64
N SER A 226 17.73 9.36 -6.88
CA SER A 226 17.48 10.74 -7.27
C SER A 226 16.37 11.40 -6.42
N LYS A 227 16.06 12.66 -6.70
CA LYS A 227 14.99 13.43 -6.06
C LYS A 227 13.61 12.82 -6.34
N GLY A 228 12.64 13.17 -5.51
CA GLY A 228 11.26 12.72 -5.61
C GLY A 228 10.96 11.49 -4.77
N ALA A 229 11.76 11.21 -3.73
CA ALA A 229 11.46 10.15 -2.77
C ALA A 229 10.17 10.47 -1.98
N TYR A 230 9.91 11.75 -1.75
CA TYR A 230 8.67 12.26 -1.18
C TYR A 230 8.14 13.41 -2.03
N ILE A 231 6.81 13.49 -2.20
CA ILE A 231 6.17 14.60 -2.90
C ILE A 231 6.21 15.87 -2.03
N THR A 232 6.60 16.98 -2.62
CA THR A 232 6.78 18.28 -1.94
C THR A 232 6.00 19.40 -2.62
N ASP A 233 4.97 19.06 -3.40
CA ASP A 233 4.15 20.01 -4.13
C ASP A 233 3.04 20.57 -3.23
N GLN A 234 3.07 21.88 -2.95
CA GLN A 234 2.10 22.56 -2.10
C GLN A 234 0.67 22.46 -2.66
N ASP A 235 0.50 22.49 -3.99
CA ASP A 235 -0.81 22.47 -4.64
C ASP A 235 -1.54 21.14 -4.38
N VAL A 236 -0.80 20.04 -4.28
CA VAL A 236 -1.35 18.72 -3.90
C VAL A 236 -1.95 18.78 -2.51
N PHE A 237 -1.27 19.42 -1.54
CA PHE A 237 -1.74 19.49 -0.15
C PHE A 237 -2.86 20.50 0.06
N ASP A 238 -2.87 21.60 -0.68
CA ASP A 238 -3.99 22.54 -0.64
C ASP A 238 -5.27 21.88 -1.16
N LYS A 239 -5.20 21.12 -2.26
CA LYS A 239 -6.34 20.32 -2.75
C LYS A 239 -6.77 19.22 -1.79
N ILE A 240 -5.84 18.55 -1.11
CA ILE A 240 -6.18 17.58 -0.05
C ILE A 240 -6.90 18.27 1.10
N SER A 241 -6.50 19.49 1.47
CA SER A 241 -7.22 20.30 2.47
C SER A 241 -8.66 20.57 2.02
N GLU A 242 -8.87 21.05 0.79
CA GLU A 242 -10.20 21.33 0.23
C GLU A 242 -11.11 20.09 0.18
N ARG A 243 -10.53 18.89 0.02
CA ARG A 243 -11.28 17.63 0.11
C ARG A 243 -11.92 17.42 1.48
N PHE A 244 -11.28 17.82 2.56
CA PHE A 244 -11.87 17.69 3.90
C PHE A 244 -13.03 18.68 4.10
N ASP A 245 -12.93 19.88 3.51
CA ASP A 245 -14.03 20.87 3.53
C ASP A 245 -15.27 20.36 2.79
N THR A 246 -15.08 19.51 1.78
CA THR A 246 -16.15 18.87 1.02
C THR A 246 -16.62 17.53 1.62
N GLY A 247 -16.22 17.20 2.84
CA GLY A 247 -16.75 16.06 3.59
C GLY A 247 -16.00 14.74 3.41
N ALA A 248 -14.81 14.74 2.80
CA ALA A 248 -13.99 13.53 2.69
C ALA A 248 -13.64 12.93 4.07
N PRO A 249 -13.49 11.60 4.16
CA PRO A 249 -12.98 10.95 5.37
C PRO A 249 -11.60 11.46 5.76
N GLY A 250 -11.30 11.42 7.06
CA GLY A 250 -9.97 11.80 7.55
C GLY A 250 -8.89 10.78 7.18
N ILE A 251 -7.63 11.23 7.10
CA ILE A 251 -6.49 10.42 6.65
C ILE A 251 -5.34 10.53 7.64
N ARG A 252 -4.65 9.41 7.87
CA ARG A 252 -3.47 9.32 8.72
C ARG A 252 -2.21 9.10 7.90
N PHE A 253 -1.16 9.84 8.23
CA PHE A 253 0.16 9.71 7.63
C PHE A 253 1.16 9.26 8.67
N PHE A 254 1.95 8.24 8.33
CA PHE A 254 3.04 7.75 9.15
C PHE A 254 4.32 7.74 8.33
N LEU A 255 5.31 8.49 8.80
CA LEU A 255 6.65 8.53 8.22
C LEU A 255 7.55 7.67 9.10
N HIS A 256 7.97 6.53 8.58
CA HIS A 256 8.86 5.60 9.26
C HIS A 256 10.20 5.61 8.54
N GLY A 257 11.30 5.77 9.27
CA GLY A 257 12.61 5.71 8.64
C GLY A 257 13.72 5.30 9.57
N THR A 258 14.86 5.02 8.98
CA THR A 258 16.08 4.60 9.64
C THR A 258 17.21 5.57 9.33
N PRO A 259 18.31 5.54 10.11
CA PRO A 259 19.54 6.26 9.75
C PRO A 259 20.02 5.94 8.33
N ARG A 260 19.78 4.73 7.80
CA ARG A 260 20.21 4.33 6.46
C ARG A 260 19.62 5.22 5.35
N GLN A 261 18.41 5.74 5.51
CA GLN A 261 17.79 6.65 4.55
C GLN A 261 17.85 8.11 5.03
N TRP A 262 17.42 8.39 6.27
CA TRP A 262 17.27 9.77 6.74
C TRP A 262 18.58 10.44 7.15
N ASN A 263 19.63 9.68 7.46
CA ASN A 263 20.96 10.23 7.77
C ASN A 263 21.99 10.01 6.65
N ASP A 264 21.54 9.61 5.46
CA ASP A 264 22.41 9.39 4.31
C ASP A 264 22.89 10.73 3.73
N VAL A 265 24.13 11.12 4.05
CA VAL A 265 24.75 12.37 3.60
C VAL A 265 24.88 12.46 2.07
N ARG A 266 25.03 11.31 1.38
CA ARG A 266 25.15 11.26 -0.08
C ARG A 266 23.80 11.45 -0.76
N ARG A 267 22.72 11.09 -0.06
CA ARG A 267 21.33 11.22 -0.53
C ARG A 267 20.52 12.16 0.36
N SER A 268 21.14 13.30 0.71
CA SER A 268 20.56 14.29 1.63
C SER A 268 19.19 14.84 1.21
N TRP A 269 18.82 14.71 -0.07
CA TRP A 269 17.48 15.07 -0.56
C TRP A 269 16.38 14.22 0.08
N ILE A 270 16.62 12.96 0.42
CA ILE A 270 15.60 12.07 1.00
C ILE A 270 15.06 12.68 2.30
N ARG A 271 15.97 13.08 3.20
CA ARG A 271 15.59 13.75 4.44
C ARG A 271 14.91 15.09 4.18
N LYS A 272 15.47 15.91 3.27
CA LYS A 272 14.91 17.24 2.96
C LYS A 272 13.48 17.15 2.42
N GLU A 273 13.23 16.23 1.48
CA GLU A 273 11.90 16.00 0.90
C GLU A 273 10.93 15.43 1.94
N LYS A 274 11.39 14.51 2.79
CA LYS A 274 10.60 14.01 3.93
C LYS A 274 10.26 15.10 4.94
N ASP A 275 11.21 15.97 5.28
CA ASP A 275 11.00 17.11 6.19
C ASP A 275 9.98 18.08 5.60
N GLU A 276 10.06 18.32 4.29
CA GLU A 276 9.12 19.18 3.57
C GLU A 276 7.72 18.57 3.48
N LEU A 277 7.59 17.29 3.13
CA LEU A 277 6.32 16.55 3.19
C LEU A 277 5.68 16.66 4.57
N PHE A 278 6.46 16.44 5.63
CA PHE A 278 5.98 16.53 7.01
C PHE A 278 5.50 17.95 7.35
N ARG A 279 6.22 18.98 6.91
CA ARG A 279 5.82 20.39 7.07
C ARG A 279 4.49 20.68 6.36
N LEU A 280 4.34 20.24 5.11
CA LEU A 280 3.13 20.41 4.31
C LEU A 280 1.91 19.74 4.97
N LEU A 281 2.06 18.47 5.35
CA LEU A 281 1.02 17.71 6.04
C LEU A 281 0.65 18.30 7.40
N LYS A 282 1.62 18.80 8.19
CA LYS A 282 1.34 19.56 9.41
C LYS A 282 0.49 20.80 9.13
N GLY A 283 0.82 21.54 8.07
CA GLY A 283 0.03 22.68 7.61
C GLY A 283 -1.43 22.32 7.36
N VAL A 284 -1.68 21.21 6.66
CA VAL A 284 -3.03 20.69 6.41
C VAL A 284 -3.71 20.24 7.71
N ALA A 285 -3.01 19.50 8.58
CA ALA A 285 -3.55 19.04 9.86
C ALA A 285 -4.04 20.20 10.75
N HIS A 286 -3.28 21.29 10.80
CA HIS A 286 -3.65 22.49 11.56
C HIS A 286 -4.92 23.17 11.02
N ARG A 287 -5.13 23.18 9.69
CA ARG A 287 -6.32 23.78 9.07
C ARG A 287 -7.59 22.95 9.25
N ASN A 288 -7.46 21.61 9.34
CA ASN A 288 -8.60 20.69 9.19
C ASN A 288 -9.08 20.02 10.49
N MET A 289 -8.93 20.69 11.65
CA MET A 289 -9.49 20.27 12.95
C MET A 289 -9.35 18.77 13.29
N GLY A 290 -8.21 18.15 12.95
CA GLY A 290 -7.94 16.73 13.25
C GLY A 290 -8.43 15.71 12.20
N ARG A 291 -8.95 16.16 11.05
CA ARG A 291 -9.24 15.28 9.91
C ARG A 291 -7.97 14.68 9.30
N LEU A 292 -6.84 15.35 9.43
CA LEU A 292 -5.54 14.80 9.06
C LEU A 292 -4.67 14.61 10.29
N HIS A 293 -4.13 13.40 10.44
CA HIS A 293 -3.14 13.07 11.47
C HIS A 293 -1.80 12.76 10.80
N ILE A 294 -0.69 13.21 11.41
CA ILE A 294 0.65 12.86 10.97
C ILE A 294 1.55 12.46 12.15
N SER A 295 2.28 11.37 11.96
CA SER A 295 3.29 10.89 12.89
C SER A 295 4.61 10.61 12.15
N GLU A 296 5.72 10.87 12.82
CA GLU A 296 7.06 10.55 12.35
C GLU A 296 7.76 9.68 13.39
N ARG A 297 8.47 8.64 12.93
CA ARG A 297 9.29 7.80 13.80
C ARG A 297 10.61 7.40 13.14
N LEU A 298 11.70 7.78 13.81
CA LEU A 298 13.04 7.28 13.53
C LEU A 298 13.28 5.99 14.31
N TYR A 299 13.49 4.90 13.58
CA TYR A 299 13.87 3.61 14.14
C TYR A 299 15.38 3.49 14.17
N PHE A 300 15.92 2.76 15.16
CA PHE A 300 17.35 2.47 15.23
C PHE A 300 18.25 3.73 15.32
N GLY A 301 17.74 4.86 15.80
CA GLY A 301 18.44 6.15 15.77
C GLY A 301 19.82 6.18 16.47
N ASN A 302 20.08 5.23 17.36
CA ASN A 302 21.36 5.08 18.08
C ASN A 302 22.35 4.12 17.38
N MET A 303 22.00 3.56 16.22
CA MET A 303 22.83 2.60 15.49
C MET A 303 23.41 3.22 14.21
N PRO A 304 24.63 2.81 13.80
CA PRO A 304 25.20 3.25 12.53
C PRO A 304 24.36 2.73 11.35
N PRO A 305 24.24 3.49 10.24
CA PRO A 305 23.40 3.10 9.11
C PRO A 305 23.93 1.82 8.45
N ASP A 306 23.04 0.83 8.26
CA ASP A 306 23.36 -0.39 7.53
C ASP A 306 22.19 -0.86 6.65
N LEU A 307 22.42 -1.91 5.87
CA LEU A 307 21.39 -2.49 5.00
C LEU A 307 20.37 -3.33 5.77
N GLN A 308 20.75 -3.91 6.90
CA GLN A 308 19.83 -4.74 7.68
C GLN A 308 18.68 -3.90 8.24
N MET A 309 18.99 -2.76 8.86
CA MET A 309 17.97 -1.88 9.44
C MET A 309 16.96 -1.40 8.41
N HIS A 310 17.40 -1.23 7.14
CA HIS A 310 16.51 -0.87 6.04
C HIS A 310 15.37 -1.86 5.89
N PHE A 311 15.64 -3.15 6.04
CA PHE A 311 14.62 -4.19 5.99
C PHE A 311 13.98 -4.44 7.35
N GLU A 312 14.76 -4.51 8.43
CA GLU A 312 14.30 -4.83 9.79
C GLU A 312 13.22 -3.86 10.28
N ILE A 313 13.18 -2.63 9.78
CA ILE A 313 12.10 -1.68 10.06
C ILE A 313 10.70 -2.27 9.78
N ILE A 314 10.54 -3.15 8.77
CA ILE A 314 9.26 -3.78 8.43
C ILE A 314 8.68 -4.54 9.61
N GLU A 315 9.52 -5.26 10.38
CA GLU A 315 9.11 -5.96 11.61
C GLU A 315 8.88 -5.00 12.78
N ARG A 316 9.64 -3.90 12.83
CA ARG A 316 9.56 -2.92 13.92
C ARG A 316 8.44 -1.90 13.75
N LEU A 317 7.78 -1.85 12.58
CA LEU A 317 6.70 -0.91 12.31
C LEU A 317 5.72 -0.83 13.46
N ASP A 318 5.54 0.38 13.96
CA ASP A 318 4.42 0.73 14.82
C ASP A 318 3.32 1.33 13.97
N VAL A 319 2.18 0.66 13.97
CA VAL A 319 0.98 1.01 13.20
C VAL A 319 -0.16 1.49 14.11
N SER A 320 0.14 1.72 15.40
CA SER A 320 -0.80 2.27 16.38
C SER A 320 -0.94 3.79 16.30
#